data_AF-A0A7S3I3Y7-F1
#
_entry.id   AF-A0A7S3I3Y7-F1
#
_cell.length_a   1.000
_cell.length_b   1.000
_cell.length_c   1.000
_cell.angle_alpha   90.00
_cell.angle_beta   90.00
_cell.angle_gamma   90.00
#
_symmetry.space_group_name_H-M   'P 1'
#
loop_
_entity.id
_entity.type
_entity.pdbx_description
1 polymer ?
#
loop_
_entity_poly.entity_id
_entity_poly.type
_entity_poly.pdbx_seq_one_letter_code
_entity_poly.pdbx_strand_id
1 'polypeptide(L)'
;MKKSSHIKKGKVNLAQRIGCIFLKPKIASWRYQRGHRSLAQNLASSGVAAQIISNTMTTNAAKPDQEMREESKEEEEDVGGEEELDDDQIEKLEFIIQFLLDSLKDDDSIVRWTAAKGIGRITMRLSADFADQIVGQ
;
A
#
# COMPACT_ATOMS: atom_id res chain seq x y z
N MET A 1 18.30 -26.49 23.70
CA MET A 1 17.98 -25.26 24.47
C MET A 1 16.99 -24.44 23.65
N LYS A 2 15.80 -24.12 24.17
CA LYS A 2 14.86 -23.23 23.47
C LYS A 2 15.52 -21.86 23.31
N LYS A 3 15.70 -21.38 22.08
CA LYS A 3 16.21 -20.02 21.81
C LYS A 3 15.20 -19.01 22.38
N SER A 4 15.67 -17.94 23.00
CA SER A 4 14.74 -16.97 23.61
C SER A 4 13.83 -16.34 22.56
N SER A 5 12.54 -16.20 22.89
CA SER A 5 11.51 -15.67 22.00
C SER A 5 11.82 -14.24 21.56
N HIS A 6 12.48 -13.46 22.42
CA HIS A 6 12.93 -12.10 22.09
C HIS A 6 14.02 -12.04 21.03
N ILE A 7 14.97 -12.99 21.04
CA ILE A 7 16.01 -13.07 19.99
C ILE A 7 15.36 -13.44 18.65
N LYS A 8 14.45 -14.42 18.64
CA LYS A 8 13.71 -14.82 17.43
C LYS A 8 12.90 -13.65 16.86
N LYS A 9 12.14 -12.96 17.72
CA LYS A 9 11.42 -11.73 17.37
C LYS A 9 12.35 -10.64 16.80
N GLY A 10 13.54 -10.48 17.39
CA GLY A 10 14.54 -9.52 16.91
C GLY A 10 14.99 -9.81 15.47
N LYS A 11 15.28 -11.09 15.16
CA LYS A 11 15.63 -11.53 13.81
C LYS A 11 14.52 -11.25 12.79
N VAL A 12 13.28 -11.57 13.13
CA VAL A 12 12.11 -11.30 12.27
C VAL A 12 11.95 -9.80 12.00
N ASN A 13 12.09 -8.95 13.02
CA ASN A 13 12.02 -7.50 12.83
C ASN A 13 13.17 -6.96 11.95
N LEU A 14 14.37 -7.54 12.06
CA LEU A 14 15.50 -7.16 11.22
C LEU A 14 15.25 -7.54 9.76
N ALA A 15 14.85 -8.80 9.52
CA ALA A 15 14.53 -9.29 8.17
C ALA A 15 13.45 -8.44 7.50
N GLN A 16 12.37 -8.12 8.23
CA GLN A 16 11.32 -7.22 7.76
C GLN A 16 11.87 -5.85 7.33
N ARG A 17 12.75 -5.24 8.14
CA ARG A 17 13.32 -3.93 7.83
C ARG A 17 14.17 -3.98 6.57
N ILE A 18 14.95 -5.04 6.40
CA ILE A 18 15.77 -5.25 5.20
C ILE A 18 14.88 -5.41 3.96
N GLY A 19 13.82 -6.23 4.03
CA GLY A 19 12.87 -6.39 2.92
C GLY A 19 12.22 -5.07 2.51
N CYS A 20 11.87 -4.23 3.49
CA CYS A 20 11.33 -2.88 3.26
C CYS A 20 12.35 -1.85 2.74
N ILE A 21 13.65 -2.17 2.69
CA ILE A 21 14.66 -1.26 2.09
C ILE A 21 14.71 -1.44 0.58
N PHE A 22 14.49 -2.66 0.08
CA PHE A 22 14.44 -2.93 -1.36
C PHE A 22 13.23 -2.27 -2.02
N LEU A 23 12.07 -2.31 -1.36
CA LEU A 23 10.81 -1.80 -1.94
C LEU A 23 10.49 -0.37 -1.47
N LYS A 24 10.24 0.54 -2.43
CA LYS A 24 9.79 1.90 -2.13
C LYS A 24 8.44 1.91 -1.38
N PRO A 25 8.19 2.85 -0.45
CA PRO A 25 6.90 2.92 0.23
C PRO A 25 5.76 3.29 -0.75
N LYS A 26 4.79 2.39 -0.95
CA LYS A 26 3.54 2.67 -1.68
C LYS A 26 2.52 3.31 -0.72
N ILE A 27 1.99 4.47 -1.09
CA ILE A 27 0.94 5.15 -0.33
C ILE A 27 -0.37 4.95 -1.07
N ALA A 28 -1.30 4.20 -0.48
CA ALA A 28 -2.59 3.98 -1.09
C ALA A 28 -3.37 5.30 -1.25
N SER A 29 -4.03 5.46 -2.40
CA SER A 29 -4.81 6.66 -2.77
C SER A 29 -5.95 6.97 -1.79
N TRP A 30 -6.54 5.95 -1.16
CA TRP A 30 -7.60 6.08 -0.15
C TRP A 30 -7.11 6.48 1.25
N ARG A 31 -5.80 6.61 1.46
CA ARG A 31 -5.25 7.02 2.75
C ARG A 31 -5.70 8.44 3.07
N TYR A 32 -6.13 8.66 4.32
CA TYR A 32 -6.49 9.99 4.80
C TYR A 32 -5.36 11.00 4.58
N GLN A 33 -5.59 11.95 3.68
CA GLN A 33 -4.69 13.06 3.43
C GLN A 33 -4.91 14.14 4.50
N ARG A 34 -3.96 14.27 5.43
CA ARG A 34 -3.94 15.40 6.37
C ARG A 34 -3.69 16.69 5.57
N GLY A 35 -4.74 17.46 5.34
CA GLY A 35 -4.68 18.70 4.57
C GLY A 35 -6.05 19.28 4.24
N HIS A 36 -7.07 18.41 4.19
CA HIS A 36 -8.45 18.79 4.01
C HIS A 36 -9.12 19.15 5.35
N ARG A 37 -8.69 20.28 5.92
CA ARG A 37 -9.09 20.78 7.25
C ARG A 37 -10.53 21.32 7.31
N SER A 38 -11.23 21.38 6.19
CA SER A 38 -12.64 21.78 6.12
C SER A 38 -13.42 20.83 5.22
N LEU A 39 -14.39 20.13 5.81
CA LEU A 39 -15.36 19.32 5.06
C LEU A 39 -16.11 20.17 4.02
N ALA A 40 -16.45 21.42 4.36
CA ALA A 40 -17.13 22.33 3.45
C ALA A 40 -16.30 22.65 2.19
N GLN A 41 -14.98 22.80 2.34
CA GLN A 41 -14.08 23.01 1.21
C GLN A 41 -13.96 21.75 0.34
N ASN A 42 -13.98 20.57 0.95
CA ASN A 42 -13.98 19.29 0.21
C ASN A 42 -15.26 19.10 -0.60
N LEU A 43 -16.43 19.44 -0.04
CA LEU A 43 -17.70 19.38 -0.76
C LEU A 43 -17.81 20.45 -1.87
N ALA A 44 -17.20 21.63 -1.66
CA ALA A 44 -17.11 22.66 -2.68
C ALA A 44 -16.22 22.22 -3.85
N SER A 45 -15.05 21.63 -3.58
CA SER A 45 -14.14 21.09 -4.60
C SER A 45 -14.66 19.83 -5.29
N SER A 46 -15.45 19.00 -4.60
CA SER A 46 -16.05 17.79 -5.17
C SER A 46 -17.25 18.07 -6.09
N GLY A 47 -17.60 19.34 -6.33
CA GLY A 47 -18.73 19.74 -7.17
C GLY A 47 -20.13 19.43 -6.58
N VAL A 48 -20.19 18.67 -5.48
CA VAL A 48 -21.45 18.29 -4.81
C VAL A 48 -22.22 19.52 -4.33
N ALA A 49 -21.51 20.54 -3.83
CA ALA A 49 -22.13 21.80 -3.43
C ALA A 49 -22.69 22.60 -4.63
N ALA A 50 -22.04 22.55 -5.81
CA ALA A 50 -22.53 23.22 -7.01
C ALA A 50 -23.79 22.52 -7.58
N GLN A 51 -23.88 21.19 -7.43
CA GLN A 51 -24.99 20.41 -7.94
C GLN A 51 -26.28 20.58 -7.11
N ILE A 52 -26.17 20.79 -5.78
CA ILE A 52 -27.32 21.07 -4.91
C ILE A 52 -27.92 22.45 -5.20
N ILE A 53 -27.07 23.44 -5.55
CA ILE A 53 -27.53 24.80 -5.87
C ILE A 53 -28.11 24.88 -7.30
N SER A 54 -27.60 24.08 -8.24
CA SER A 54 -28.06 24.06 -9.64
C SER A 54 -29.49 23.51 -9.84
N ASN A 55 -30.08 22.82 -8.86
CA ASN A 55 -31.45 22.32 -8.99
C ASN A 55 -32.54 23.35 -8.65
N THR A 56 -32.18 24.57 -8.22
CA THR A 56 -33.16 25.57 -7.78
C THR A 56 -33.33 26.78 -8.71
N MET A 57 -32.47 27.03 -9.70
CA MET A 57 -32.68 28.17 -10.61
C MET A 57 -32.15 27.88 -12.03
N THR A 58 -33.08 27.64 -12.96
CA THR A 58 -32.92 27.98 -14.37
C THR A 58 -32.58 29.46 -14.53
N THR A 59 -31.41 29.79 -15.10
CA THR A 59 -31.23 30.70 -16.25
C THR A 59 -29.75 30.89 -16.60
N ASN A 60 -29.40 30.55 -17.84
CA ASN A 60 -28.38 31.12 -18.74
C ASN A 60 -26.89 31.22 -18.35
N ALA A 61 -26.10 30.53 -19.19
CA ALA A 61 -24.83 30.96 -19.80
C ALA A 61 -23.58 31.13 -18.91
N ALA A 62 -22.76 30.09 -18.87
CA ALA A 62 -21.32 30.14 -19.15
C ALA A 62 -20.81 28.71 -19.33
N LYS A 63 -20.10 28.43 -20.44
CA LYS A 63 -19.29 27.22 -20.60
C LYS A 63 -18.16 27.25 -19.56
N PRO A 64 -17.97 26.20 -18.73
CA PRO A 64 -16.65 25.82 -18.28
C PRO A 64 -16.13 24.71 -19.18
N ASP A 65 -14.88 24.85 -19.60
CA ASP A 65 -14.16 23.89 -20.41
C ASP A 65 -14.27 22.49 -19.82
N GLN A 66 -14.77 21.62 -20.69
CA GLN A 66 -14.95 20.20 -20.49
C GLN A 66 -13.57 19.55 -20.63
N GLU A 67 -12.63 19.88 -19.74
CA GLU A 67 -11.42 19.09 -19.58
C GLU A 67 -11.80 17.84 -18.78
N MET A 68 -12.12 16.82 -19.57
CA MET A 68 -11.98 15.40 -19.29
C MET A 68 -11.76 15.08 -17.81
N ARG A 69 -12.87 14.86 -17.10
CA ARG A 69 -12.87 13.78 -16.13
C ARG A 69 -12.78 12.49 -16.95
N GLU A 70 -11.57 12.22 -17.45
CA GLU A 70 -11.11 10.85 -17.55
C GLU A 70 -11.46 10.27 -16.19
N GLU A 71 -12.49 9.42 -16.18
CA GLU A 71 -12.49 8.29 -15.28
C GLU A 71 -11.23 7.53 -15.67
N SER A 72 -10.09 8.02 -15.20
CA SER A 72 -8.89 7.25 -15.12
C SER A 72 -9.24 6.11 -14.16
N LYS A 73 -9.77 5.05 -14.76
CA LYS A 73 -9.00 3.81 -14.82
C LYS A 73 -7.58 4.15 -15.31
N GLU A 74 -6.85 4.94 -14.54
CA GLU A 74 -5.45 4.72 -14.31
C GLU A 74 -5.52 3.37 -13.63
N GLU A 75 -5.52 2.32 -14.47
CA GLU A 75 -4.63 1.21 -14.25
C GLU A 75 -3.42 1.84 -13.56
N GLU A 76 -3.31 1.68 -12.25
CA GLU A 76 -2.13 2.07 -11.49
C GLU A 76 -1.01 1.25 -12.14
N GLU A 77 -0.48 1.74 -13.27
CA GLU A 77 0.65 1.14 -13.94
C GLU A 77 1.74 1.16 -12.89
N ASP A 78 2.01 -0.06 -12.44
CA ASP A 78 2.67 -0.44 -11.22
C ASP A 78 4.19 -0.28 -11.32
N VAL A 79 4.63 0.81 -11.95
CA VAL A 79 5.96 0.97 -12.56
C VAL A 79 7.04 1.34 -11.53
N GLY A 80 6.80 1.16 -10.24
CA GLY A 80 7.61 1.85 -9.20
C GLY A 80 8.31 1.01 -8.15
N GLY A 81 7.96 -0.27 -7.99
CA GLY A 81 8.40 -1.04 -6.81
C GLY A 81 9.53 -2.02 -7.08
N GLU A 82 9.40 -2.77 -8.16
CA GLU A 82 10.11 -4.02 -8.41
C GLU A 82 10.81 -4.07 -9.78
N GLU A 83 10.32 -3.33 -10.79
CA GLU A 83 11.01 -3.16 -12.08
C GLU A 83 12.36 -2.43 -11.98
N GLU A 84 12.59 -1.71 -10.87
CA GLU A 84 13.88 -1.07 -10.57
C GLU A 84 14.86 -1.99 -9.83
N LEU A 85 14.44 -3.19 -9.40
CA LEU A 85 15.30 -4.12 -8.69
C LEU A 85 16.14 -4.94 -9.68
N ASP A 86 17.42 -5.11 -9.37
CA ASP A 86 18.27 -6.06 -10.09
C ASP A 86 17.94 -7.52 -9.68
N ASP A 87 18.31 -8.50 -10.51
CA ASP A 87 18.04 -9.92 -10.25
C ASP A 87 18.59 -10.37 -8.87
N ASP A 88 19.77 -9.86 -8.49
CA ASP A 88 20.41 -10.14 -7.20
C ASP A 88 19.64 -9.56 -6.00
N GLN A 89 18.88 -8.48 -6.20
CA GLN A 89 18.03 -7.86 -5.18
C GLN A 89 16.71 -8.61 -5.05
N ILE A 90 16.15 -9.09 -6.15
CA ILE A 90 14.94 -9.92 -6.16
C ILE A 90 15.21 -11.23 -5.40
N GLU A 91 16.32 -11.92 -5.67
CA GLU A 91 16.68 -13.15 -4.96
C GLU A 91 16.82 -12.91 -3.44
N LYS A 92 17.44 -11.79 -3.04
CA LYS A 92 17.54 -11.41 -1.61
C LYS A 92 16.17 -11.14 -0.99
N LEU A 93 15.26 -10.51 -1.72
CA LEU A 93 13.90 -10.24 -1.26
C LEU A 93 13.11 -11.55 -1.08
N GLU A 94 13.19 -12.47 -2.04
CA GLU A 94 12.59 -13.80 -1.93
C GLU A 94 13.11 -14.58 -0.72
N PHE A 95 14.43 -14.56 -0.49
CA PHE A 95 15.03 -15.18 0.69
C PHE A 95 14.47 -14.60 2.00
N ILE A 96 14.24 -13.28 2.05
CA ILE A 96 13.64 -12.61 3.21
C ILE A 96 12.18 -13.03 3.38
N ILE A 97 11.41 -13.09 2.30
CA ILE A 97 10.00 -13.53 2.33
C ILE A 97 9.91 -14.97 2.82
N GLN A 98 10.74 -15.87 2.28
CA GLN A 98 10.81 -17.27 2.72
C GLN A 98 11.13 -17.38 4.21
N PHE A 99 12.12 -16.62 4.69
CA PHE A 99 12.45 -16.58 6.11
C PHE A 99 11.27 -16.10 6.99
N LEU A 100 10.49 -15.14 6.52
CA LEU A 100 9.30 -14.65 7.23
C LEU A 100 8.16 -15.69 7.21
N LEU A 101 7.95 -16.40 6.10
CA LEU A 101 6.97 -17.49 5.99
C LEU A 101 7.32 -18.64 6.94
N ASP A 102 8.60 -19.02 7.03
CA ASP A 102 9.04 -20.04 7.98
C ASP A 102 8.92 -19.57 9.43
N SER A 103 9.12 -18.28 9.70
CA SER A 103 8.90 -17.68 11.02
C SER A 103 7.41 -17.69 11.44
N LEU A 104 6.48 -17.88 10.51
CA LEU A 104 5.06 -18.05 10.79
C LEU A 104 4.74 -19.40 11.44
N LYS A 105 5.60 -20.40 11.25
CA LYS A 105 5.48 -21.74 11.83
C LYS A 105 6.07 -21.85 13.24
N ASP A 106 6.58 -20.74 13.80
CA ASP A 106 7.24 -20.74 15.12
C ASP A 106 6.26 -21.03 16.28
N ASP A 107 6.73 -21.70 17.33
CA ASP A 107 5.92 -22.03 18.51
C ASP A 107 5.43 -20.78 19.26
N ASP A 108 6.20 -19.69 19.24
CA ASP A 108 5.91 -18.48 20.01
C ASP A 108 4.97 -17.54 19.25
N SER A 109 3.81 -17.27 19.83
CA SER A 109 2.80 -16.36 19.25
C SER A 109 3.33 -14.94 18.96
N ILE A 110 4.28 -14.45 19.75
CA ILE A 110 4.91 -13.14 19.52
C ILE A 110 5.72 -13.13 18.21
N VAL A 111 6.40 -14.24 17.90
CA VAL A 111 7.21 -14.37 16.68
C VAL A 111 6.27 -14.48 15.48
N ARG A 112 5.27 -15.36 15.54
CA ARG A 112 4.26 -15.52 14.47
C ARG A 112 3.55 -14.21 14.14
N TRP A 113 3.06 -13.49 15.15
CA TRP A 113 2.40 -12.20 14.96
C TRP A 113 3.34 -11.16 14.35
N THR A 114 4.61 -11.17 14.76
CA THR A 114 5.62 -10.26 14.19
C THR A 114 5.90 -10.62 12.73
N ALA A 115 6.01 -11.90 12.38
CA ALA A 115 6.23 -12.39 11.02
C ALA A 115 5.05 -12.06 10.10
N ALA A 116 3.81 -12.31 10.53
CA ALA A 116 2.60 -11.98 9.78
C ALA A 116 2.51 -10.48 9.44
N LYS A 117 2.78 -9.61 10.43
CA LYS A 117 2.87 -8.16 10.19
C LYS A 117 4.06 -7.77 9.32
N GLY A 118 5.11 -8.58 9.31
CA GLY A 118 6.25 -8.48 8.42
C GLY A 118 5.83 -8.58 6.97
N ILE A 119 5.24 -9.73 6.66
CA ILE A 119 4.75 -10.10 5.33
C ILE A 119 3.77 -9.05 4.82
N GLY A 120 2.74 -8.70 5.61
CA GLY A 120 1.75 -7.71 5.19
C GLY A 120 2.33 -6.32 4.83
N ARG A 121 3.45 -5.92 5.46
CA ARG A 121 4.14 -4.65 5.13
C ARG A 121 5.01 -4.73 3.89
N ILE A 122 5.45 -5.93 3.50
CA ILE A 122 6.22 -6.17 2.29
C ILE A 122 5.26 -6.32 1.11
N THR A 123 4.22 -7.15 1.26
CA THR A 123 3.22 -7.38 0.21
C THR A 123 2.45 -6.12 -0.18
N MET A 124 2.21 -5.18 0.74
CA MET A 124 1.60 -3.88 0.41
C MET A 124 2.47 -2.97 -0.49
N ARG A 125 3.73 -3.32 -0.73
CA ARG A 125 4.66 -2.57 -1.58
C ARG A 125 5.01 -3.30 -2.87
N LEU A 126 4.58 -4.56 -2.99
CA LEU A 126 4.78 -5.41 -4.15
C LEU A 126 3.61 -5.21 -5.13
N SER A 127 3.78 -5.63 -6.38
CA SER A 127 2.66 -5.68 -7.31
C SER A 127 1.58 -6.67 -6.87
N ALA A 128 0.39 -6.52 -7.44
CA ALA A 128 -0.72 -7.42 -7.18
C ALA A 128 -0.36 -8.88 -7.53
N ASP A 129 0.36 -9.11 -8.63
CA ASP A 129 0.71 -10.45 -9.11
C ASP A 129 1.67 -11.16 -8.16
N PHE A 130 2.76 -10.52 -7.74
CA PHE A 130 3.67 -11.14 -6.76
C PHE A 130 3.07 -11.21 -5.36
N ALA A 131 2.23 -10.25 -4.98
CA ALA A 131 1.51 -10.34 -3.71
C ALA A 131 0.59 -11.56 -3.66
N ASP A 132 -0.09 -11.90 -4.76
CA ASP A 132 -0.95 -13.07 -4.87
C ASP A 132 -0.13 -14.38 -4.78
N GLN A 133 1.05 -14.42 -5.41
CA GLN A 133 1.97 -15.56 -5.29
C GLN A 133 2.36 -15.84 -3.83
N ILE A 134 2.59 -14.81 -3.01
CA ILE A 134 2.94 -14.99 -1.59
C ILE A 134 1.76 -15.55 -0.78
N VAL A 135 0.52 -15.20 -1.14
CA VAL A 135 -0.70 -15.69 -0.48
C VAL A 135 -1.04 -17.12 -0.92
N GLY A 136 -0.72 -17.49 -2.16
CA GLY A 136 -0.96 -18.82 -2.71
C GLY A 136 0.00 -19.92 -2.24
N GLN A 137 1.04 -19.59 -1.47
CA GLN A 137 2.06 -20.53 -0.95
C GLN A 137 1.61 -21.30 0.31
#